data_AF-A0A659UG62-F1
#
_entry.id   AF-A0A659UG62-F1
#
_cell.length_a   1.000
_cell.length_b   1.000
_cell.length_c   1.000
_cell.angle_alpha   90.00
_cell.angle_beta   90.00
_cell.angle_gamma   90.00
#
_symmetry.space_group_name_H-M   'P 1'
#
loop_
_entity.id
_entity.type
_entity.pdbx_description
1 polymer ?
#
loop_
_entity_poly.entity_id
_entity_poly.type
_entity_poly.pdbx_seq_one_letter_code
_entity_poly.pdbx_strand_id
1 'polypeptide(L)' 'NIIRTLKDNGEPLILISHNMRQVFDLCDRIVVFRRGRIVANLRKENTDGQDIVSYSTGAKTGEAELAA' A
#
# COMPACT_ATOMS: atom_id res chain seq x y z
N ASN A 1 -2.29 10.86 -17.30
CA ASN A 1 -2.87 9.59 -16.81
C ASN A 1 -4.08 9.95 -15.97
N ILE A 2 -5.26 9.36 -16.23
CA ILE A 2 -6.51 9.69 -15.53
C ILE A 2 -6.37 9.62 -14.00
N ILE A 3 -5.61 8.65 -13.47
CA ILE A 3 -5.38 8.51 -12.02
C ILE A 3 -4.68 9.74 -11.43
N ARG A 4 -3.71 10.31 -12.16
CA ARG A 4 -2.99 11.52 -11.73
C ARG A 4 -3.93 12.72 -11.73
N THR A 5 -4.76 12.88 -12.76
CA THR A 5 -5.75 13.95 -12.83
C THR A 5 -6.74 13.88 -11.67
N LEU A 6 -7.27 12.70 -11.35
CA LEU A 6 -8.17 12.51 -10.21
C LEU A 6 -7.48 12.87 -8.89
N LYS A 7 -6.22 12.46 -8.71
CA LYS A 7 -5.41 12.84 -7.54
C LYS A 7 -5.21 14.35 -7.44
N ASP A 8 -4.83 15.00 -8.55
CA ASP A 8 -4.57 16.44 -8.60
C ASP A 8 -5.84 17.26 -8.32
N ASN A 9 -7.02 16.72 -8.66
CA ASN A 9 -8.32 17.29 -8.33
C ASN A 9 -8.75 17.07 -6.87
N GLY A 10 -7.97 16.34 -6.06
CA GLY A 10 -8.29 16.02 -4.68
C GLY A 10 -9.37 14.94 -4.53
N GLU A 11 -9.64 14.16 -5.57
CA GLU A 11 -10.65 13.10 -5.54
C GLU A 11 -10.08 11.84 -4.85
N PRO A 12 -10.78 11.27 -3.86
CA PRO A 12 -10.34 10.03 -3.22
C PRO A 12 -10.34 8.85 -4.21
N LEU A 13 -9.25 8.09 -4.24
CA LEU A 13 -9.12 6.91 -5.12
C LEU A 13 -8.51 5.72 -4.38
N ILE A 14 -8.96 4.52 -4.76
CA ILE A 14 -8.36 3.25 -4.33
C ILE A 14 -7.66 2.63 -5.54
N LEU A 15 -6.34 2.51 -5.47
CA LEU A 15 -5.53 1.84 -6.48
C LEU A 15 -5.09 0.46 -5.99
N ILE A 16 -5.47 -0.58 -6.74
CA ILE A 16 -4.98 -1.96 -6.52
C ILE A 16 -3.86 -2.22 -7.50
N SER A 17 -2.63 -2.37 -7.00
CA SER A 17 -1.46 -2.64 -7.84
C SER A 17 -0.38 -3.39 -7.06
N HIS A 18 0.32 -4.29 -7.76
CA HIS A 18 1.55 -4.91 -7.27
C HIS A 18 2.80 -4.23 -7.87
N ASN A 19 2.63 -3.22 -8.72
CA ASN A 19 3.73 -2.46 -9.31
C ASN A 19 4.15 -1.34 -8.38
N MET A 20 5.28 -1.52 -7.68
CA MET A 20 5.77 -0.55 -6.70
C MET A 20 6.00 0.84 -7.29
N ARG A 21 6.44 0.97 -8.55
CA ARG A 21 6.63 2.29 -9.18
C ARG A 21 5.32 3.06 -9.22
N GLN A 22 4.21 2.42 -9.58
CA GLN A 22 2.89 3.08 -9.59
C GLN A 22 2.40 3.38 -8.18
N VAL A 23 2.57 2.45 -7.24
CA VAL A 23 2.16 2.64 -5.85
C VAL A 23 2.85 3.86 -5.25
N PHE A 24 4.16 3.97 -5.41
CA PHE A 24 4.92 5.11 -4.91
C PHE A 24 4.69 6.40 -5.72
N ASP A 25 4.33 6.34 -7.00
CA ASP A 25 4.03 7.54 -7.78
C ASP A 25 2.63 8.12 -7.44
N LEU A 26 1.64 7.26 -7.18
CA LEU A 26 0.24 7.66 -7.14
C LEU A 26 -0.38 7.63 -5.74
N CYS A 27 0.08 6.78 -4.82
CA CYS A 27 -0.55 6.61 -3.50
C CYS A 27 0.20 7.34 -2.39
N ASP A 28 -0.56 7.82 -1.39
CA ASP A 28 0.01 8.41 -0.17
C ASP A 28 -0.01 7.42 1.01
N ARG A 29 -0.98 6.50 1.00
CA ARG A 29 -1.17 5.42 1.97
C ARG A 29 -1.22 4.08 1.26
N ILE A 30 -0.60 3.07 1.86
CA ILE A 30 -0.40 1.73 1.29
C ILE A 30 -0.93 0.70 2.28
N VAL A 31 -1.94 -0.07 1.85
CA VAL A 31 -2.50 -1.17 2.63
C VAL A 31 -2.05 -2.48 1.99
N VAL A 32 -1.42 -3.35 2.77
CA VAL A 32 -0.94 -4.64 2.28
C VAL A 32 -1.96 -5.72 2.64
N PHE A 33 -2.41 -6.44 1.61
CA PHE A 33 -3.39 -7.51 1.75
C PHE A 33 -2.73 -8.87 1.52
N ARG A 34 -2.90 -9.80 2.45
CA ARG A 34 -2.35 -11.15 2.38
C ARG A 34 -3.32 -12.14 2.99
N ARG A 35 -3.59 -13.24 2.28
CA ARG A 35 -4.47 -14.34 2.75
C ARG A 35 -5.83 -13.86 3.28
N GLY A 36 -6.45 -12.90 2.59
CA GLY A 36 -7.76 -12.38 2.95
C GLY A 36 -7.76 -11.38 4.12
N ARG A 37 -6.59 -10.95 4.60
CA ARG A 37 -6.44 -10.02 5.72
C ARG A 37 -5.58 -8.83 5.36
N ILE A 38 -5.84 -7.70 6.00
CA ILE A 38 -4.94 -6.55 6.00
C ILE A 38 -3.82 -6.86 6.99
N VAL A 39 -2.58 -6.92 6.50
CA VAL A 39 -1.41 -7.26 7.33
C VAL A 39 -0.53 -6.05 7.62
N ALA A 40 -0.69 -4.96 6.86
CA ALA A 40 0.01 -3.69 7.12
C ALA A 40 -0.78 -2.50 6.60
N ASN A 41 -0.54 -1.35 7.23
CA ASN A 41 -1.15 -0.08 6.91
C ASN A 41 -0.11 1.03 7.06
N LEU A 42 0.48 1.43 5.94
CA LEU A 42 1.72 2.19 5.90
C LEU A 42 1.49 3.55 5.25
N ARG A 43 2.21 4.56 5.73
CA ARG A 43 2.38 5.83 5.00
C ARG A 43 3.56 5.68 4.05
N LYS A 44 3.41 6.16 2.80
CA LYS A 44 4.45 6.09 1.77
C LYS A 44 5.81 6.62 2.25
N GLU A 45 5.81 7.69 3.03
CA GLU A 45 7.01 8.34 3.58
C GLU A 45 7.78 7.49 4.61
N ASN A 46 7.15 6.47 5.19
CA ASN A 46 7.72 5.63 6.25
C ASN A 46 7.95 4.18 5.82
N THR A 47 8.00 3.90 4.51
CA THR A 47 8.15 2.54 3.96
C THR A 47 8.89 2.58 2.63
N ASP A 48 9.42 1.42 2.23
CA ASP A 48 9.93 1.20 0.88
C ASP A 48 9.29 -0.05 0.22
N GLY A 49 9.74 -0.37 -0.99
CA GLY A 49 9.24 -1.53 -1.72
C GLY A 49 9.62 -2.87 -1.08
N GLN A 50 10.78 -2.97 -0.41
CA GLN A 50 11.20 -4.20 0.26
C GLN A 50 10.32 -4.49 1.48
N ASP A 51 9.95 -3.46 2.22
CA ASP A 51 9.01 -3.58 3.34
C ASP A 51 7.64 -4.09 2.88
N ILE A 52 7.09 -3.51 1.81
CA ILE A 52 5.80 -3.95 1.24
C ILE A 52 5.87 -5.40 0.78
N VAL A 53 6.96 -5.80 0.12
CA VAL A 53 7.18 -7.20 -0.28
C VAL A 53 7.28 -8.10 0.94
N SER A 54 7.97 -7.66 2.00
CA SER A 54 8.13 -8.42 3.23
C SER A 54 6.78 -8.70 3.91
N TYR A 55 5.87 -7.72 3.96
CA TYR A 55 4.50 -7.94 4.43
C TYR A 55 3.69 -8.84 3.49
N SER A 56 3.86 -8.69 2.17
CA SER A 56 3.11 -9.47 1.17
C SER A 56 3.49 -10.96 1.19
N THR A 57 4.75 -11.28 1.43
CA THR A 57 5.24 -12.67 1.56
C THR A 57 5.02 -13.22 2.98
N GLY A 58 4.98 -12.34 3.98
CA GLY A 58 4.89 -12.69 5.40
C GLY A 58 6.25 -12.84 6.08
N ALA A 59 7.32 -12.31 5.48
CA ALA A 59 8.61 -12.16 6.15
C ALA A 59 8.57 -11.08 7.25
N LYS A 60 7.64 -10.11 7.12
CA LYS A 60 7.23 -9.19 8.18
C LYS A 60 5.75 -9.35 8.47
N THR A 61 5.37 -9.16 9.72
CA THR A 61 4.00 -9.16 10.22
C THR A 61 3.73 -7.80 10.84
N GLY A 62 2.65 -7.13 10.42
CA GLY A 62 2.29 -5.82 10.96
C GLY A 62 1.33 -5.93 12.13
N GLU A 63 1.17 -4.84 12.87
CA GLU A 63 0.27 -4.76 14.05
C GLU A 63 -1.18 -5.17 13.73
N ALA A 64 -1.64 -4.94 12.49
CA ALA A 64 -2.97 -5.33 12.04
C ALA A 64 -3.21 -6.85 12.03
N GLU A 65 -2.15 -7.66 11.91
CA GLU A 65 -2.23 -9.13 12.00
C GLU A 65 -2.09 -9.61 13.46
N LEU A 66 -1.45 -8.83 14.34
CA LEU A 66 -1.26 -9.15 15.77
C LEU A 66 -2.51 -8.83 16.63
N ALA A 67 -3.41 -7.98 16.13
CA ALA A 67 -4.64 -7.57 16.82
C ALA A 67 -5.85 -8.50 16.57
N ALA A 68 -5.67 -9.62 15.86
CA ALA A 68 -6.71 -10.58 15.49
C ALA A 68 -6.43 -11.97 16.08
#